data_AF-A0A378BSD4-F1
#
_entry.id   AF-A0A378BSD4-F1
#
_cell.length_a   1.000
_cell.length_b   1.000
_cell.length_c   1.000
_cell.angle_alpha   90.00
_cell.angle_beta   90.00
_cell.angle_gamma   90.00
#
_symmetry.space_group_name_H-M   'P 1'
#
loop_
_entity.id
_entity.type
_entity.pdbx_description
1 polymer ?
#
loop_
_entity_poly.entity_id
_entity_poly.type
_entity_poly.pdbx_seq_one_letter_code
_entity_poly.pdbx_strand_id
1 'polypeptide(L)'
;MAIAVSCWWILNLSCCRSISALSAKENELSRLAEDDLQRASELKSGERVKVMLNAGLSPEHEEKLGSFVDGIGLYRTEIPFMLQSGFPSEEEQVAQYQGMLQMFNSKPVTLRTLDIGADKQLPYMPISEENPCLGWRGIRITLDQPEIFLIQVRAMLRANAATGNLSILLPMVTSLEEVDEARRLIDRASREVEEMIGYAIPRPRLG
;
A
#
# COMPACT_ATOMS: atom_id res chain seq x y z
N MET A 1 44.20 -22.66 31.74
CA MET A 1 44.09 -22.02 30.41
C MET A 1 42.78 -22.47 29.80
N ALA A 2 41.88 -21.52 29.47
CA ALA A 2 40.62 -21.60 28.70
C ALA A 2 39.55 -22.61 29.18
N ILE A 3 38.45 -22.19 29.82
CA ILE A 3 37.18 -21.62 29.27
C ILE A 3 36.35 -22.64 28.48
N ALA A 4 35.17 -22.95 29.04
CA ALA A 4 33.84 -23.27 28.44
C ALA A 4 33.11 -24.17 29.46
N VAL A 5 31.83 -24.04 29.85
CA VAL A 5 30.61 -23.52 29.24
C VAL A 5 29.66 -23.12 30.39
N SER A 6 28.68 -22.27 30.07
CA SER A 6 27.35 -22.13 30.69
C SER A 6 27.10 -20.89 31.56
N CYS A 7 26.57 -19.86 30.90
CA CYS A 7 25.69 -18.87 31.50
C CYS A 7 24.51 -18.72 30.51
N TRP A 8 23.45 -19.52 30.65
CA TRP A 8 22.20 -19.17 31.34
C TRP A 8 21.54 -17.91 30.75
N TRP A 9 20.57 -18.01 29.84
CA TRP A 9 19.12 -18.20 30.13
C TRP A 9 18.47 -17.16 31.06
N ILE A 10 19.03 -15.95 31.23
CA ILE A 10 18.40 -14.90 32.05
C ILE A 10 18.24 -13.58 31.28
N LEU A 11 17.57 -13.61 30.12
CA LEU A 11 17.06 -12.39 29.47
C LEU A 11 15.62 -12.48 28.94
N ASN A 12 14.90 -13.60 29.07
CA ASN A 12 13.64 -13.80 28.34
C ASN A 12 12.48 -14.39 29.15
N LEU A 13 12.23 -13.88 30.37
CA LEU A 13 11.00 -14.19 31.12
C LEU A 13 10.20 -12.94 31.46
N SER A 14 10.86 -11.84 31.81
CA SER A 14 10.22 -10.52 31.97
C SER A 14 9.75 -9.96 30.62
N CYS A 15 10.58 -10.04 29.58
CA CYS A 15 10.20 -9.62 28.22
C CYS A 15 9.01 -10.45 27.68
N CYS A 16 9.07 -11.79 27.80
CA CYS A 16 7.97 -12.67 27.39
C CYS A 16 6.68 -12.41 28.17
N ARG A 17 6.73 -12.22 29.50
CA ARG A 17 5.53 -11.88 30.30
C ARG A 17 4.95 -10.53 29.91
N SER A 18 5.80 -9.54 29.63
CA SER A 18 5.36 -8.23 29.15
C SER A 18 4.73 -8.32 27.75
N ILE A 19 5.31 -9.09 26.84
CA ILE A 19 4.77 -9.34 25.49
C ILE A 19 3.44 -10.10 25.57
N SER A 20 3.33 -11.15 26.40
CA SER A 20 2.07 -11.87 26.61
C SER A 20 0.99 -11.00 27.24
N ALA A 21 1.36 -10.13 28.19
CA ALA A 21 0.43 -9.19 28.81
C ALA A 21 -0.03 -8.10 27.83
N LEU A 22 0.88 -7.60 26.97
CA LEU A 22 0.55 -6.67 25.89
C LEU A 22 -0.39 -7.33 24.86
N SER A 23 -0.07 -8.54 24.42
CA SER A 23 -0.90 -9.31 23.48
C SER A 23 -2.28 -9.64 24.07
N ALA A 24 -2.37 -10.00 25.34
CA ALA A 24 -3.66 -10.22 26.01
C ALA A 24 -4.50 -8.95 26.07
N LYS A 25 -3.87 -7.79 26.35
CA LYS A 25 -4.55 -6.51 26.39
C LYS A 25 -4.97 -6.03 24.99
N GLU A 26 -4.17 -6.31 23.98
CA GLU A 26 -4.47 -6.07 22.57
C GLU A 26 -5.64 -6.94 22.09
N ASN A 27 -5.68 -8.21 22.48
CA ASN A 27 -6.81 -9.11 22.19
C ASN A 27 -8.11 -8.65 22.88
N GLU A 28 -8.04 -8.17 24.11
CA GLU A 28 -9.20 -7.64 24.83
C GLU A 28 -9.74 -6.36 24.16
N LEU A 29 -8.85 -5.44 23.80
CA LEU A 29 -9.22 -4.23 23.03
C LEU A 29 -9.78 -4.59 21.65
N SER A 30 -9.24 -5.62 21.01
CA SER A 30 -9.73 -6.13 19.73
C SER A 30 -11.14 -6.70 19.87
N ARG A 31 -11.44 -7.48 20.92
CA ARG A 31 -12.80 -7.96 21.19
C ARG A 31 -13.80 -6.85 21.40
N LEU A 32 -13.44 -5.83 22.18
CA LEU A 32 -14.30 -4.66 22.41
C LEU A 32 -14.57 -3.90 21.11
N ALA A 33 -13.59 -3.82 20.21
CA ALA A 33 -13.76 -3.22 18.90
C ALA A 33 -14.60 -4.10 17.94
N GLU A 34 -14.49 -5.43 18.05
CA GLU A 34 -15.23 -6.39 17.22
C GLU A 34 -16.75 -6.29 17.43
N ASP A 35 -17.21 -6.02 18.66
CA ASP A 35 -18.64 -5.84 18.98
C ASP A 35 -19.27 -4.62 18.27
N ASP A 36 -18.47 -3.61 17.92
CA ASP A 36 -18.92 -2.39 17.25
C ASP A 36 -18.79 -2.45 15.72
N LEU A 37 -18.16 -3.49 15.15
CA LEU A 37 -17.91 -3.62 13.71
C LEU A 37 -19.18 -3.67 12.85
N GLN A 38 -20.32 -4.06 13.43
CA GLN A 38 -21.60 -4.14 12.72
C GLN A 38 -22.42 -2.84 12.76
N ARG A 39 -21.96 -1.82 13.49
CA ARG A 39 -22.70 -0.55 13.58
C ARG A 39 -22.53 0.27 12.31
N ALA A 40 -23.61 0.95 11.92
CA ALA A 40 -23.54 1.95 10.85
C ALA A 40 -22.56 3.07 11.24
N SER A 41 -21.68 3.42 10.31
CA SER A 41 -20.70 4.50 10.50
C SER A 41 -21.39 5.86 10.31
N GLU A 42 -21.99 6.38 11.39
CA GLU A 42 -22.79 7.61 11.35
C GLU A 42 -22.41 8.57 12.49
N LEU A 43 -22.46 9.87 12.20
CA LEU A 43 -22.34 10.91 13.22
C LEU A 43 -23.58 10.94 14.12
N LYS A 44 -23.49 11.59 15.28
CA LYS A 44 -24.66 11.83 16.14
C LYS A 44 -25.78 12.64 15.45
N SER A 45 -25.43 13.36 14.38
CA SER A 45 -26.37 14.09 13.51
C SER A 45 -27.11 13.19 12.51
N GLY A 46 -26.71 11.92 12.36
CA GLY A 46 -27.24 10.96 11.37
C GLY A 46 -26.56 10.99 10.00
N GLU A 47 -25.51 11.80 9.83
CA GLU A 47 -24.73 11.83 8.59
C GLU A 47 -23.79 10.61 8.51
N ARG A 48 -23.83 9.88 7.39
CA ARG A 48 -22.96 8.72 7.15
C ARG A 48 -21.52 9.15 6.87
N VAL A 49 -20.58 8.53 7.56
CA VAL A 49 -19.13 8.65 7.34
C VAL A 49 -18.64 7.35 6.71
N LYS A 50 -17.72 7.46 5.74
CA LYS A 50 -17.08 6.26 5.16
C LYS A 50 -15.93 5.80 6.04
N VAL A 51 -15.89 4.52 6.37
CA VAL A 51 -14.76 3.88 7.04
C VAL A 51 -13.94 3.14 6.01
N MET A 52 -12.74 3.64 5.75
CA MET A 52 -11.85 3.14 4.72
C MET A 52 -10.62 2.48 5.36
N LEU A 53 -10.18 1.34 4.83
CA LEU A 53 -9.01 0.63 5.32
C LEU A 53 -7.72 1.21 4.73
N ASN A 54 -6.69 1.30 5.57
CA ASN A 54 -5.31 1.48 5.13
C ASN A 54 -4.65 0.10 5.04
N ALA A 55 -4.31 -0.32 3.83
CA ALA A 55 -3.81 -1.65 3.50
C ALA A 55 -2.36 -1.63 3.00
N GLY A 56 -1.77 -2.82 2.84
CA GLY A 56 -0.42 -3.03 2.31
C GLY A 56 0.51 -3.80 3.25
N LEU A 57 -0.01 -4.46 4.29
CA LEU A 57 0.82 -5.18 5.28
C LEU A 57 0.43 -6.66 5.42
N SER A 58 -0.87 -6.98 5.46
CA SER A 58 -1.33 -8.34 5.72
C SER A 58 -2.63 -8.63 4.94
N PRO A 59 -2.55 -9.43 3.86
CA PRO A 59 -3.72 -9.81 3.08
C PRO A 59 -4.79 -10.53 3.93
N GLU A 60 -4.38 -11.35 4.89
CA GLU A 60 -5.30 -12.09 5.78
C GLU A 60 -6.12 -11.16 6.67
N HIS A 61 -5.49 -10.13 7.24
CA HIS A 61 -6.20 -9.12 8.03
C HIS A 61 -7.11 -8.25 7.15
N GLU A 62 -6.63 -7.89 5.95
CA GLU A 62 -7.37 -7.08 4.98
C GLU A 62 -8.64 -7.82 4.52
N GLU A 63 -8.58 -9.13 4.30
CA GLU A 63 -9.73 -9.97 3.96
C GLU A 63 -10.74 -10.04 5.12
N LYS A 64 -10.28 -10.31 6.35
CA LYS A 64 -11.15 -10.39 7.54
C LYS A 64 -11.93 -9.09 7.74
N LEU A 65 -11.28 -7.94 7.57
CA LEU A 65 -11.88 -6.62 7.74
C LEU A 65 -12.73 -6.18 6.53
N GLY A 66 -12.57 -6.84 5.38
CA GLY A 66 -13.17 -6.44 4.12
C GLY A 66 -14.69 -6.30 4.17
N SER A 67 -15.38 -7.09 5.00
CA SER A 67 -16.84 -7.00 5.18
C SER A 67 -17.31 -5.77 5.98
N PHE A 68 -16.47 -5.21 6.85
CA PHE A 68 -16.82 -4.16 7.80
C PHE A 68 -16.43 -2.74 7.37
N VAL A 69 -15.66 -2.61 6.28
CA VAL A 69 -15.19 -1.31 5.75
C VAL A 69 -15.89 -0.96 4.44
N ASP A 70 -15.97 0.32 4.10
CA ASP A 70 -16.55 0.81 2.84
C ASP A 70 -15.60 0.66 1.64
N GLY A 71 -14.32 0.32 1.88
CA GLY A 71 -13.31 0.04 0.85
C GLY A 71 -11.88 0.26 1.34
N ILE A 72 -10.93 0.32 0.41
CA ILE A 72 -9.53 0.65 0.70
C ILE A 72 -9.30 2.13 0.39
N GLY A 73 -9.01 2.92 1.42
CA GLY A 73 -8.75 4.35 1.28
C GLY A 73 -7.29 4.64 0.93
N LEU A 74 -6.40 3.73 1.28
CA LEU A 74 -4.98 3.81 0.98
C LEU A 74 -4.36 2.41 0.97
N TYR A 75 -3.90 1.95 -0.18
CA TYR A 75 -3.00 0.81 -0.27
C TYR A 75 -1.58 1.31 -0.52
N ARG A 76 -0.65 0.97 0.38
CA ARG A 76 0.75 1.35 0.28
C ARG A 76 1.52 0.33 -0.56
N THR A 77 1.99 0.73 -1.73
CA THR A 77 2.69 -0.19 -2.64
C THR A 77 4.14 -0.43 -2.27
N GLU A 78 4.71 0.33 -1.32
CA GLU A 78 6.15 0.24 -1.00
C GLU A 78 6.55 -1.09 -0.35
N ILE A 79 5.65 -1.72 0.40
CA ILE A 79 5.99 -2.90 1.21
C ILE A 79 6.41 -4.07 0.32
N PRO A 80 5.66 -4.46 -0.74
CA PRO A 80 6.13 -5.47 -1.69
C PRO A 80 7.47 -5.13 -2.35
N PHE A 81 7.72 -3.85 -2.68
CA PHE A 81 8.98 -3.43 -3.30
C PHE A 81 10.16 -3.63 -2.34
N MET A 82 9.99 -3.35 -1.04
CA MET A 82 11.04 -3.52 -0.03
C MET A 82 11.36 -4.99 0.28
N LEU A 83 10.41 -5.90 0.07
CA LEU A 83 10.59 -7.33 0.36
C LEU A 83 11.31 -8.10 -0.77
N GLN A 84 11.47 -7.48 -1.95
CA GLN A 84 12.12 -8.10 -3.10
C GLN A 84 13.61 -7.77 -3.19
N SER A 85 14.35 -8.57 -3.95
CA SER A 85 15.77 -8.35 -4.26
C SER A 85 16.01 -7.41 -5.44
N GLY A 86 14.95 -7.01 -6.14
CA GLY A 86 14.97 -6.09 -7.28
C GLY A 86 13.60 -5.43 -7.47
N PHE A 87 13.50 -4.56 -8.49
CA PHE A 87 12.20 -3.99 -8.86
C PHE A 87 11.27 -5.09 -9.38
N PRO A 88 10.04 -5.19 -8.84
CA PRO A 88 9.06 -6.17 -9.33
C PRO A 88 8.73 -5.90 -10.79
N SER A 89 8.66 -6.97 -11.57
CA SER A 89 8.19 -6.93 -12.94
C SER A 89 6.73 -6.47 -13.02
N GLU A 90 6.31 -6.04 -14.21
CA GLU A 90 4.91 -5.66 -14.45
C GLU A 90 3.93 -6.78 -14.07
N GLU A 91 4.22 -8.03 -14.44
CA GLU A 91 3.36 -9.19 -14.15
C GLU A 91 3.23 -9.47 -12.64
N GLU A 92 4.33 -9.34 -11.89
CA GLU A 92 4.31 -9.51 -10.43
C GLU A 92 3.45 -8.43 -9.77
N GLN A 93 3.55 -7.19 -10.25
CA GLN A 93 2.73 -6.09 -9.77
C GLN A 93 1.25 -6.27 -10.14
N VAL A 94 0.95 -6.74 -11.36
CA VAL A 94 -0.43 -7.06 -11.80
C VAL A 94 -1.04 -8.08 -10.85
N ALA A 95 -0.36 -9.20 -10.59
CA ALA A 95 -0.87 -10.25 -9.72
C ALA A 95 -1.19 -9.73 -8.31
N GLN A 96 -0.31 -8.90 -7.75
CA GLN A 96 -0.52 -8.30 -6.43
C GLN A 96 -1.73 -7.36 -6.41
N TYR A 97 -1.81 -6.43 -7.37
CA TYR A 97 -2.87 -5.44 -7.43
C TYR A 97 -4.22 -6.08 -7.76
N GLN A 98 -4.24 -7.09 -8.62
CA GLN A 98 -5.45 -7.80 -9.01
C GLN A 98 -6.06 -8.53 -7.80
N GLY A 99 -5.25 -9.18 -6.97
CA GLY A 99 -5.73 -9.84 -5.75
C GLY A 99 -6.45 -8.85 -4.82
N MET A 100 -5.86 -7.67 -4.60
CA MET A 100 -6.46 -6.62 -3.77
C MET A 100 -7.75 -6.04 -4.38
N LEU A 101 -7.74 -5.72 -5.67
CA LEU A 101 -8.90 -5.15 -6.35
C LEU A 101 -10.09 -6.13 -6.37
N GLN A 102 -9.82 -7.43 -6.57
CA GLN A 102 -10.84 -8.48 -6.58
C GLN A 102 -11.41 -8.75 -5.19
N MET A 103 -10.59 -8.74 -4.14
CA MET A 103 -11.03 -8.88 -2.75
C MET A 103 -12.07 -7.81 -2.37
N PHE A 104 -11.96 -6.62 -2.97
CA PHE A 104 -12.84 -5.48 -2.76
C PHE A 104 -13.68 -5.13 -3.99
N ASN A 105 -14.04 -6.10 -4.84
CA ASN A 105 -14.64 -5.84 -6.17
C ASN A 105 -15.82 -4.84 -6.20
N SER A 106 -16.68 -4.85 -5.16
CA SER A 106 -17.84 -3.93 -5.06
C SER A 106 -17.53 -2.61 -4.34
N LYS A 107 -16.28 -2.38 -3.93
CA LYS A 107 -15.84 -1.27 -3.08
C LYS A 107 -14.67 -0.53 -3.74
N PRO A 108 -14.55 0.79 -3.57
CA PRO A 108 -13.44 1.54 -4.13
C PRO A 108 -12.11 1.14 -3.47
N VAL A 109 -11.05 1.13 -4.27
CA VAL A 109 -9.68 0.84 -3.84
C VAL A 109 -8.73 1.92 -4.33
N THR A 110 -8.13 2.64 -3.40
CA THR A 110 -7.11 3.65 -3.72
C THR A 110 -5.71 3.07 -3.59
N LEU A 111 -5.03 2.84 -4.70
CA LEU A 111 -3.62 2.47 -4.72
C LEU A 111 -2.77 3.73 -4.76
N ARG A 112 -1.83 3.88 -3.82
CA ARG A 112 -0.83 4.94 -3.89
C ARG A 112 0.34 4.48 -4.73
N THR A 113 0.82 5.32 -5.65
CA THR A 113 2.05 5.01 -6.39
C THR A 113 3.25 4.98 -5.45
N LEU A 114 4.38 4.46 -5.93
CA LEU A 114 5.55 4.16 -5.12
C LEU A 114 6.07 5.39 -4.34
N ASP A 115 6.01 5.34 -3.01
CA ASP A 115 6.54 6.38 -2.10
C ASP A 115 7.78 5.89 -1.36
N ILE A 116 8.88 5.74 -2.09
CA ILE A 116 10.21 5.37 -1.55
C ILE A 116 11.11 6.60 -1.39
N GLY A 117 12.29 6.41 -0.78
CA GLY A 117 13.19 7.47 -0.32
C GLY A 117 13.13 7.57 1.20
N ALA A 118 13.54 8.69 1.79
CA ALA A 118 13.49 8.91 3.24
C ALA A 118 13.94 7.69 4.08
N ASP A 119 13.05 7.18 4.92
CA ASP A 119 13.18 6.01 5.78
C ASP A 119 12.89 4.66 5.07
N LYS A 120 12.39 4.70 3.84
CA LYS A 120 11.92 3.55 3.05
C LYS A 120 12.86 3.27 1.88
N GLN A 121 14.09 2.88 2.21
CA GLN A 121 15.09 2.59 1.19
C GLN A 121 14.91 1.19 0.59
N LEU A 122 15.10 1.08 -0.73
CA LEU A 122 15.15 -0.20 -1.41
C LEU A 122 16.60 -0.70 -1.45
N PRO A 123 16.88 -1.97 -1.09
CA PRO A 123 18.25 -2.50 -1.08
C PRO A 123 18.99 -2.38 -2.43
N TYR A 124 18.23 -2.38 -3.52
CA TYR A 124 18.70 -2.33 -4.90
C TYR A 124 18.62 -0.93 -5.54
N MET A 125 18.17 0.09 -4.79
CA MET A 125 18.18 1.49 -5.20
C MET A 125 18.66 2.36 -4.02
N PRO A 126 19.96 2.33 -3.70
CA PRO A 126 20.50 3.13 -2.61
C PRO A 126 20.43 4.61 -2.95
N ILE A 127 19.79 5.39 -2.07
CA ILE A 127 19.68 6.85 -2.17
C ILE A 127 20.46 7.45 -1.00
N SER A 128 21.45 8.28 -1.29
CA SER A 128 22.25 8.98 -0.28
C SER A 128 22.02 10.48 -0.39
N GLU A 129 21.35 11.05 0.61
CA GLU A 129 21.09 12.48 0.72
C GLU A 129 21.30 12.94 2.15
N GLU A 130 21.65 14.23 2.30
CA GLU A 130 21.84 14.84 3.62
C GLU A 130 20.51 14.94 4.40
N ASN A 131 19.40 15.24 3.71
CA ASN A 131 18.06 15.23 4.30
C ASN A 131 17.06 14.46 3.44
N PRO A 132 16.97 13.13 3.63
CA PRO A 132 16.09 12.25 2.87
C PRO A 132 14.60 12.58 3.00
N CYS A 133 14.18 13.25 4.08
CA CYS A 133 12.78 13.64 4.28
C CYS A 133 12.32 14.76 3.36
N LEU A 134 13.23 15.66 2.97
CA LEU A 134 12.94 16.82 2.12
C LEU A 134 13.43 16.68 0.68
N GLY A 135 14.28 15.70 0.40
CA GLY A 135 14.89 15.55 -0.91
C GLY A 135 14.15 14.60 -1.86
N TRP A 136 14.89 13.66 -2.45
CA TRP A 136 14.44 12.82 -3.56
C TRP A 136 13.60 11.64 -3.06
N ARG A 137 12.27 11.83 -3.06
CA ARG A 137 11.29 10.83 -2.61
C ARG A 137 9.94 10.95 -3.33
N GLY A 138 9.11 9.90 -3.22
CA GLY A 138 7.74 9.93 -3.72
C GLY A 138 7.64 10.22 -5.22
N ILE A 139 6.70 11.10 -5.60
CA ILE A 139 6.44 11.45 -7.01
C ILE A 139 7.70 11.93 -7.75
N ARG A 140 8.62 12.62 -7.07
CA ARG A 140 9.85 13.16 -7.66
C ARG A 140 10.74 12.06 -8.23
N ILE A 141 10.92 10.96 -7.49
CA ILE A 141 11.67 9.79 -8.00
C ILE A 141 11.00 9.24 -9.25
N THR A 142 9.68 9.07 -9.21
CA THR A 142 8.94 8.44 -10.31
C THR A 142 8.82 9.34 -11.55
N LEU A 143 8.91 10.67 -11.41
CA LEU A 143 8.98 11.59 -12.53
C LEU A 143 10.40 11.66 -13.13
N ASP A 144 11.44 11.63 -12.29
CA ASP A 144 12.84 11.57 -12.76
C ASP A 144 13.19 10.20 -13.40
N GLN A 145 12.53 9.13 -12.95
CA GLN A 145 12.68 7.76 -13.46
C GLN A 145 11.32 7.25 -13.98
N PRO A 146 10.84 7.76 -15.12
CA PRO A 146 9.49 7.52 -15.62
C PRO A 146 9.20 6.05 -15.92
N GLU A 147 10.23 5.24 -16.18
CA GLU A 147 10.02 3.81 -16.46
C GLU A 147 9.53 3.01 -15.26
N ILE A 148 9.97 3.38 -14.04
CA ILE A 148 9.45 2.78 -12.80
C ILE A 148 7.96 3.11 -12.66
N PHE A 149 7.60 4.36 -12.94
CA PHE A 149 6.22 4.84 -12.89
C PHE A 149 5.33 4.17 -13.93
N LEU A 150 5.80 4.07 -15.17
CA LEU A 150 5.06 3.48 -16.28
C LEU A 150 4.80 1.99 -16.05
N ILE A 151 5.80 1.22 -15.59
CA ILE A 151 5.62 -0.20 -15.23
C ILE A 151 4.54 -0.33 -14.16
N GLN A 152 4.63 0.48 -13.10
CA GLN A 152 3.68 0.43 -11.99
C GLN A 152 2.26 0.80 -12.44
N VAL A 153 2.10 1.90 -13.18
CA VAL A 153 0.77 2.35 -13.62
C VAL A 153 0.17 1.36 -14.62
N ARG A 154 0.94 0.82 -15.57
CA ARG A 154 0.42 -0.24 -16.46
C ARG A 154 -0.06 -1.45 -15.67
N ALA A 155 0.70 -1.88 -14.67
CA ALA A 155 0.29 -2.98 -13.81
C ALA A 155 -1.03 -2.68 -13.06
N MET A 156 -1.18 -1.48 -12.50
CA MET A 156 -2.42 -1.04 -11.84
C MET A 156 -3.60 -1.03 -12.81
N LEU A 157 -3.41 -0.50 -14.01
CA LEU A 157 -4.45 -0.41 -15.04
C LEU A 157 -4.89 -1.78 -15.57
N ARG A 158 -3.92 -2.67 -15.82
CA ARG A 158 -4.18 -4.06 -16.23
C ARG A 158 -4.95 -4.81 -15.14
N ALA A 159 -4.54 -4.68 -13.88
CA ALA A 159 -5.24 -5.29 -12.75
C ALA A 159 -6.67 -4.78 -12.58
N ASN A 160 -6.92 -3.49 -12.89
CA ASN A 160 -8.23 -2.85 -12.80
C ASN A 160 -9.18 -3.17 -13.96
N ALA A 161 -8.68 -3.76 -15.06
CA ALA A 161 -9.49 -3.95 -16.27
C ALA A 161 -10.80 -4.72 -16.02
N ALA A 162 -10.79 -5.68 -15.09
CA ALA A 162 -11.97 -6.49 -14.76
C ALA A 162 -12.88 -5.88 -13.66
N THR A 163 -12.31 -5.14 -12.72
CA THR A 163 -13.03 -4.67 -11.52
C THR A 163 -13.54 -3.24 -11.64
N GLY A 164 -12.78 -2.36 -12.31
CA GLY A 164 -13.15 -0.95 -12.53
C GLY A 164 -13.28 -0.12 -11.25
N ASN A 165 -12.74 -0.57 -10.12
CA ASN A 165 -12.87 0.04 -8.80
C ASN A 165 -11.62 0.78 -8.31
N LEU A 166 -10.60 0.92 -9.17
CA LEU A 166 -9.33 1.60 -8.86
C LEU A 166 -9.44 3.13 -8.81
N SER A 167 -8.79 3.71 -7.80
CA SER A 167 -8.31 5.09 -7.77
C SER A 167 -6.79 5.10 -7.57
N ILE A 168 -6.09 6.05 -8.18
CA ILE A 168 -4.63 6.22 -8.07
C ILE A 168 -4.35 7.48 -7.24
N LEU A 169 -3.51 7.34 -6.21
CA LEU A 169 -3.03 8.43 -5.38
C LEU A 169 -1.54 8.69 -5.64
N LEU A 170 -1.18 9.94 -5.91
CA LEU A 170 0.21 10.37 -6.11
C LEU A 170 0.79 10.87 -4.77
N PRO A 171 1.92 10.31 -4.29
CA PRO A 171 2.55 10.74 -3.04
C PRO A 171 3.37 12.02 -3.22
N MET A 172 3.38 12.90 -2.22
CA MET A 172 4.33 14.03 -2.12
C MET A 172 4.25 15.07 -3.26
N VAL A 173 3.07 15.24 -3.86
CA VAL A 173 2.84 16.30 -4.86
C VAL A 173 2.96 17.68 -4.19
N THR A 174 3.73 18.57 -4.81
CA THR A 174 3.98 19.94 -4.33
C THR A 174 3.61 21.03 -5.34
N SER A 175 3.43 20.66 -6.60
CA SER A 175 3.13 21.58 -7.71
C SER A 175 2.08 21.00 -8.66
N LEU A 176 1.46 21.86 -9.47
CA LEU A 176 0.48 21.41 -10.47
C LEU A 176 1.17 20.74 -11.66
N GLU A 177 2.39 21.17 -11.97
CA GLU A 177 3.23 20.63 -13.03
C GLU A 177 3.52 19.14 -12.82
N GLU A 178 3.81 18.71 -11.58
CA GLU A 178 3.97 17.29 -11.22
C GLU A 178 2.70 16.48 -11.50
N VAL A 179 1.52 17.06 -11.24
CA VAL A 179 0.23 16.41 -11.52
C VAL A 179 -0.01 16.28 -13.01
N ASP A 180 0.26 17.33 -13.78
CA ASP A 180 0.10 17.34 -15.23
C ASP A 180 1.05 16.33 -15.90
N GLU A 181 2.28 16.23 -15.43
CA GLU A 181 3.25 15.25 -15.94
C GLU A 181 2.85 13.81 -15.59
N ALA A 182 2.48 13.56 -14.34
CA ALA A 182 1.99 12.24 -13.92
C ALA A 182 0.74 11.83 -14.72
N ARG A 183 -0.18 12.77 -14.98
CA ARG A 183 -1.38 12.52 -15.81
C ARG A 183 -1.01 12.14 -17.24
N ARG A 184 -0.03 12.82 -17.86
CA ARG A 184 0.45 12.45 -19.21
C ARG A 184 1.03 11.04 -19.24
N LEU A 185 1.79 10.66 -18.22
CA LEU A 185 2.35 9.32 -18.09
C LEU A 185 1.26 8.27 -17.88
N ILE A 186 0.24 8.56 -17.07
CA ILE A 186 -0.92 7.68 -16.87
C ILE A 186 -1.72 7.52 -18.17
N ASP A 187 -1.96 8.59 -18.92
CA ASP A 187 -2.65 8.54 -20.21
C ASP A 187 -1.85 7.73 -21.23
N ARG A 188 -0.52 7.86 -21.23
CA ARG A 188 0.37 7.02 -22.04
C ARG A 188 0.24 5.55 -21.66
N ALA A 189 0.38 5.21 -20.38
CA ALA A 189 0.23 3.84 -19.89
C ALA A 189 -1.15 3.25 -20.22
N SER A 190 -2.22 4.06 -20.13
CA SER A 190 -3.57 3.66 -20.50
C SER A 190 -3.65 3.24 -21.97
N ARG A 191 -3.09 4.04 -22.89
CA ARG A 191 -3.07 3.67 -24.32
C ARG A 191 -2.28 2.40 -24.57
N GLU A 192 -1.10 2.27 -23.96
CA GLU A 192 -0.26 1.07 -24.08
C GLU A 192 -1.02 -0.19 -23.60
N VAL A 193 -1.78 -0.09 -22.51
CA VAL A 193 -2.59 -1.20 -21.98
C VAL A 193 -3.78 -1.51 -22.88
N GLU A 194 -4.53 -0.50 -23.35
CA GLU A 194 -5.67 -0.69 -24.26
C GLU A 194 -5.25 -1.36 -25.58
N GLU A 195 -4.10 -0.95 -26.14
CA GLU A 195 -3.51 -1.58 -27.32
C GLU A 195 -3.11 -3.03 -27.06
N MET A 196 -2.53 -3.31 -25.89
CA MET A 196 -2.12 -4.66 -25.50
C MET A 196 -3.30 -5.63 -25.34
N ILE A 197 -4.39 -5.18 -24.68
CA ILE A 197 -5.54 -6.06 -24.36
C ILE A 197 -6.64 -6.03 -25.42
N GLY A 198 -6.62 -5.04 -26.33
CA GLY A 198 -7.54 -4.93 -27.46
C GLY A 198 -8.92 -4.33 -27.12
N TYR A 199 -9.09 -3.70 -25.95
CA TYR A 199 -10.32 -3.01 -25.56
C TYR A 199 -10.05 -1.86 -24.59
N ALA A 200 -11.00 -0.92 -24.51
CA ALA A 200 -10.90 0.25 -23.65
C ALA A 200 -11.02 -0.13 -22.16
N ILE A 201 -10.17 0.42 -21.31
CA ILE A 201 -10.16 0.13 -19.86
C ILE A 201 -10.91 1.21 -19.06
N PRO A 202 -11.45 0.87 -17.87
CA PRO A 202 -11.99 1.86 -16.96
C PRO A 202 -10.91 2.86 -16.54
N ARG A 203 -11.18 4.16 -16.73
CA ARG A 203 -10.25 5.21 -16.29
C ARG A 203 -10.29 5.34 -14.77
N PRO A 204 -9.15 5.16 -14.07
CA PRO A 204 -9.14 5.35 -12.63
C PRO A 204 -9.29 6.83 -12.29
N ARG A 205 -9.82 7.09 -11.10
CA ARG A 205 -9.77 8.45 -10.52
C ARG A 205 -8.34 8.75 -10.10
N LEU A 206 -7.93 10.01 -10.24
CA LEU A 206 -6.65 10.51 -9.73
C LEU A 206 -6.94 11.44 -8.55
N GLY A 207 -6.41 11.09 -7.36
CA GLY A 207 -6.69 11.80 -6.11
C GLY A 207 -7.54 10.98 -5.15
#